data_AF-A0A356FAJ4-F1
#
_entry.id   AF-A0A356FAJ4-F1
#
_cell.length_a   1.000
_cell.length_b   1.000
_cell.length_c   1.000
_cell.angle_alpha   90.00
_cell.angle_beta   90.00
_cell.angle_gamma   90.00
#
_symmetry.space_group_name_H-M   'P 1'
#
loop_
_entity.id
_entity.type
_entity.pdbx_description
1 polymer ?
#
loop_
_entity_poly.entity_id
_entity_poly.type
_entity_poly.pdbx_seq_one_letter_code
_entity_poly.pdbx_strand_id
1 'polypeptide(L)'
;MPRISIFILAGALLSANTDPCAAEEPGLKKIDLFEAGTDGYRHYRIPGVIVSPKGTIIVFCEARSGGDWSTIDIRMRRSLDGGRTWEKSRKISEPPKNVQQNEVALKKGLAKPGEVTMNNPVMIPDAKAGAIHFLHCIEYARCYYRKSTDDGKTFSKTVDITDTFEHFRKDYDW
;
A
#
# COMPACT_ATOMS: atom_id res chain seq x y z
N MET A 1 53.43 61.35 3.34
CA MET A 1 53.24 60.44 4.48
C MET A 1 52.08 59.51 4.16
N PRO A 2 52.27 58.19 3.99
CA PRO A 2 51.15 57.28 3.76
C PRO A 2 50.48 56.92 5.09
N ARG A 3 49.14 56.97 5.13
CA ARG A 3 48.33 56.50 6.26
C ARG A 3 48.22 54.98 6.19
N ILE A 4 48.68 54.30 7.25
CA ILE A 4 48.48 52.87 7.46
C ILE A 4 47.12 52.68 8.12
N SER A 5 46.21 51.95 7.47
CA SER A 5 44.94 51.51 8.07
C SER A 5 45.11 50.09 8.59
N ILE A 6 44.98 49.92 9.91
CA ILE A 6 44.93 48.62 10.58
C ILE A 6 43.47 48.15 10.57
N PHE A 7 43.20 47.02 9.93
CA PHE A 7 41.94 46.29 10.08
C PHE A 7 42.08 45.32 11.26
N ILE A 8 41.26 45.50 12.30
CA ILE A 8 41.12 44.53 13.38
C ILE A 8 40.09 43.49 12.94
N LEU A 9 40.55 42.26 12.73
CA LEU A 9 39.68 41.12 12.47
C LEU A 9 39.12 40.63 13.80
N ALA A 10 37.84 40.91 14.08
CA ALA A 10 37.15 40.34 15.23
C ALA A 10 36.89 38.84 14.97
N GLY A 11 37.65 37.97 15.63
CA GLY A 11 37.42 36.53 15.61
C GLY A 11 36.13 36.19 16.36
N ALA A 12 35.11 35.74 15.64
CA ALA A 12 33.94 35.14 16.26
C ALA A 12 34.34 33.76 16.83
N LEU A 13 34.37 33.64 18.15
CA LEU A 13 34.45 32.36 18.83
C LEU A 13 33.13 31.61 18.57
N LEU A 14 33.12 30.68 17.62
CA LEU A 14 32.08 29.67 17.53
C LEU A 14 32.26 28.72 18.72
N SER A 15 31.43 28.89 19.74
CA SER A 15 31.22 27.87 20.76
C SER A 15 30.64 26.63 20.06
N ALA A 16 31.46 25.58 19.93
CA ALA A 16 30.98 24.27 19.54
C ALA A 16 30.05 23.77 20.65
N ASN A 17 28.73 23.72 20.36
CA ASN A 17 27.79 23.02 21.22
C ASN A 17 28.16 21.54 21.17
N THR A 18 28.83 21.08 22.22
CA THR A 18 29.03 19.67 22.54
C THR A 18 27.79 19.14 23.26
N ASP A 19 26.60 19.41 22.73
CA ASP A 19 25.44 18.67 23.17
C ASP A 19 25.69 17.23 22.73
N PRO A 20 25.76 16.26 23.65
CA PRO A 20 25.85 14.86 23.25
C PRO A 20 24.64 14.61 22.36
N CYS A 21 24.89 14.17 21.13
CA CYS A 21 23.85 13.61 20.30
C CYS A 21 23.35 12.38 21.06
N ALA A 22 22.34 12.56 21.90
CA ALA A 22 21.66 11.46 22.56
C ALA A 22 21.07 10.65 21.41
N ALA A 23 21.71 9.52 21.10
CA ALA A 23 21.12 8.53 20.24
C ALA A 23 19.79 8.18 20.88
N GLU A 24 18.68 8.57 20.24
CA GLU A 24 17.35 8.12 20.60
C GLU A 24 17.44 6.59 20.54
N GLU A 25 17.40 5.93 21.71
CA GLU A 25 17.28 4.47 21.80
C GLU A 25 16.23 4.05 20.77
N PRO A 26 16.52 3.12 19.84
CA PRO A 26 15.59 2.78 18.77
C PRO A 26 14.35 2.11 19.39
N GLY A 27 13.45 2.94 19.89
CA GLY A 27 12.21 2.54 20.50
C GLY A 27 11.26 2.09 19.42
N LEU A 28 10.59 0.97 19.66
CA LEU A 28 9.53 0.49 18.79
C LEU A 28 8.38 1.50 18.80
N LYS A 29 8.26 2.29 17.73
CA LYS A 29 7.10 3.17 17.48
C LYS A 29 6.03 2.35 16.75
N LYS A 30 4.80 2.33 17.29
CA LYS A 30 3.63 1.68 16.68
C LYS A 30 2.66 2.76 16.19
N ILE A 31 2.10 2.56 15.01
CA ILE A 31 1.14 3.47 14.39
C ILE A 31 0.03 2.62 13.78
N ASP A 32 -1.22 2.96 14.09
CA ASP A 32 -2.39 2.34 13.47
C ASP A 32 -2.66 3.01 12.11
N LEU A 33 -2.42 2.26 11.03
CA LEU A 33 -2.63 2.78 9.66
C LEU A 33 -4.08 2.63 9.18
N PHE A 34 -4.77 1.61 9.67
CA PHE A 34 -6.16 1.32 9.32
C PHE A 34 -6.90 0.86 10.58
N GLU A 35 -7.84 1.68 11.04
CA GLU A 35 -8.56 1.45 12.29
C GLU A 35 -9.97 0.92 12.00
N ALA A 36 -10.36 -0.18 12.65
CA ALA A 36 -11.68 -0.79 12.46
C ALA A 36 -12.82 0.21 12.77
N GLY A 37 -13.88 0.19 11.97
CA GLY A 37 -15.02 1.10 12.12
C GLY A 37 -14.82 2.49 11.48
N THR A 38 -13.67 2.76 10.87
CA THR A 38 -13.38 4.03 10.17
C THR A 38 -13.55 3.92 8.66
N ASP A 39 -13.72 5.07 8.00
CA ASP A 39 -13.90 5.20 6.54
C ASP A 39 -15.03 4.34 5.94
N GLY A 40 -16.02 3.96 6.76
CA GLY A 40 -17.17 3.15 6.33
C GLY A 40 -16.94 1.64 6.31
N TYR A 41 -15.80 1.16 6.81
CA TYR A 41 -15.50 -0.28 6.88
C TYR A 41 -15.47 -0.79 8.31
N ARG A 42 -16.00 -2.01 8.51
CA ARG A 42 -16.04 -2.66 9.82
C ARG A 42 -14.68 -3.26 10.17
N HIS A 43 -13.95 -3.79 9.19
CA HIS A 43 -12.69 -4.48 9.40
C HIS A 43 -11.65 -4.15 8.34
N TYR A 44 -10.38 -4.17 8.73
CA TYR A 44 -9.24 -4.15 7.82
C TYR A 44 -8.43 -5.44 8.03
N ARG A 45 -8.23 -6.23 6.97
CA ARG A 45 -7.59 -7.55 7.00
C ARG A 45 -6.66 -7.75 5.82
N ILE A 46 -5.92 -8.86 5.83
CA ILE A 46 -5.00 -9.28 4.76
C ILE A 46 -4.02 -8.16 4.41
N PRO A 47 -3.20 -7.72 5.39
CA PRO A 47 -2.24 -6.65 5.16
C PRO A 47 -1.11 -7.12 4.25
N GLY A 48 -0.62 -6.22 3.42
CA GLY A 48 0.65 -6.35 2.72
C GLY A 48 1.45 -5.06 2.83
N VAL A 49 2.77 -5.19 2.80
CA VAL A 49 3.71 -4.07 2.80
C VAL A 49 4.78 -4.31 1.76
N ILE A 50 5.14 -3.26 1.03
CA ILE A 50 6.30 -3.26 0.13
C ILE A 50 7.11 -1.97 0.33
N VAL A 51 8.37 -2.03 -0.09
CA VAL A 51 9.17 -0.83 -0.39
C VAL A 51 9.29 -0.76 -1.90
N SER A 52 8.90 0.37 -2.48
CA SER A 52 9.00 0.59 -3.91
C SER A 52 10.47 0.74 -4.33
N PRO A 53 10.78 0.67 -5.64
CA PRO A 53 12.12 0.97 -6.14
C PRO A 53 12.65 2.38 -5.78
N LYS A 54 11.76 3.32 -5.42
CA LYS A 54 12.13 4.68 -4.99
C LYS A 54 12.24 4.85 -3.47
N GLY A 55 12.07 3.76 -2.70
CA GLY A 55 12.11 3.80 -1.24
C GLY A 55 10.79 4.17 -0.56
N THR A 56 9.71 4.37 -1.34
CA THR A 56 8.37 4.63 -0.79
C THR A 56 7.83 3.36 -0.15
N ILE A 57 7.43 3.45 1.12
CA ILE A 57 6.74 2.34 1.79
C ILE A 57 5.28 2.39 1.40
N ILE A 58 4.74 1.27 0.93
CA ILE A 58 3.32 1.13 0.62
C ILE A 58 2.74 0.03 1.48
N VAL A 59 1.72 0.37 2.27
CA VAL A 59 0.92 -0.60 3.02
C VAL A 59 -0.47 -0.65 2.40
N PHE A 60 -0.96 -1.85 2.18
CA PHE A 60 -2.28 -2.11 1.61
C PHE A 60 -2.99 -3.21 2.38
N CYS A 61 -4.32 -3.23 2.30
CA CYS A 61 -5.16 -4.22 2.96
C CYS A 61 -6.53 -4.31 2.30
N GLU A 62 -7.26 -5.36 2.66
CA GLU A 62 -8.70 -5.46 2.42
C GLU A 62 -9.47 -4.66 3.47
N ALA A 63 -10.29 -3.73 3.03
CA ALA A 63 -11.25 -2.99 3.83
C ALA A 63 -12.65 -3.58 3.59
N ARG A 64 -13.22 -4.17 4.64
CA ARG A 64 -14.42 -4.99 4.57
C ARG A 64 -15.59 -4.32 5.28
N SER A 65 -16.74 -4.23 4.63
CA SER A 65 -17.97 -3.73 5.27
C SER A 65 -18.52 -4.70 6.32
N GLY A 66 -18.17 -5.98 6.22
CA GLY A 66 -18.55 -7.05 7.15
C GLY A 66 -17.61 -8.25 7.07
N GLY A 67 -18.18 -9.44 6.87
CA GLY A 67 -17.43 -10.71 6.84
C GLY A 67 -16.60 -10.93 5.58
N ASP A 68 -16.12 -12.16 5.39
CA ASP A 68 -15.24 -12.52 4.27
C ASP A 68 -15.89 -12.36 2.89
N TRP A 69 -17.23 -12.35 2.81
CA TRP A 69 -18.01 -12.28 1.58
C TRP A 69 -18.86 -11.01 1.44
N SER A 70 -18.65 -10.01 2.31
CA SER A 70 -19.31 -8.71 2.18
C SER A 70 -18.67 -7.88 1.07
N THR A 71 -19.11 -6.64 0.86
CA THR A 71 -18.32 -5.70 0.05
C THR A 71 -16.90 -5.57 0.60
N ILE A 72 -15.91 -5.77 -0.25
CA ILE A 72 -14.48 -5.59 0.07
C ILE A 72 -13.85 -4.67 -0.95
N ASP A 73 -13.17 -3.65 -0.44
CA ASP A 73 -12.31 -2.78 -1.23
C ASP A 73 -10.85 -2.99 -0.84
N ILE A 74 -9.93 -2.72 -1.78
CA ILE A 74 -8.50 -2.73 -1.49
C ILE A 74 -8.06 -1.28 -1.24
N ARG A 75 -7.59 -1.03 -0.02
CA ARG A 75 -7.12 0.29 0.45
C ARG A 75 -5.62 0.30 0.58
N MET A 76 -5.01 1.46 0.37
CA MET A 76 -3.57 1.66 0.54
C MET A 76 -3.23 3.00 1.18
N ARG A 77 -2.06 3.05 1.80
CA ARG A 77 -1.35 4.25 2.23
C ARG A 77 0.11 4.19 1.78
N ARG A 78 0.72 5.37 1.58
CA ARG A 78 2.12 5.52 1.19
C ARG A 78 2.85 6.35 2.24
N SER A 79 4.11 6.03 2.48
CA SER A 79 5.04 6.85 3.26
C SER A 79 6.28 7.14 2.42
N LEU A 80 6.64 8.42 2.36
CA LEU A 80 7.77 8.93 1.58
C LEU A 80 9.01 9.18 2.44
N ASP A 81 8.92 8.97 3.75
CA ASP A 81 9.92 9.36 4.74
C ASP A 81 10.34 8.21 5.66
N GLY A 82 10.18 6.96 5.20
CA GLY A 82 10.58 5.76 5.94
C GLY A 82 9.58 5.32 7.00
N GLY A 83 8.29 5.62 6.84
CA GLY A 83 7.22 5.21 7.74
C GLY A 83 6.92 6.20 8.86
N ARG A 84 7.55 7.38 8.86
CA ARG A 84 7.33 8.42 9.88
C ARG A 84 6.01 9.13 9.69
N THR A 85 5.67 9.48 8.45
CA THR A 85 4.37 10.06 8.07
C THR A 85 3.74 9.28 6.94
N TRP A 86 2.41 9.37 6.85
CA TRP A 86 1.60 8.59 5.92
C TRP A 86 0.59 9.45 5.18
N GLU A 87 0.50 9.25 3.87
CA GLU A 87 -0.58 9.80 3.05
C GLU A 87 -1.95 9.27 3.52
N LYS A 88 -3.02 9.99 3.15
CA LYS A 88 -4.40 9.56 3.42
C LYS A 88 -4.67 8.20 2.78
N SER A 89 -5.46 7.39 3.48
CA SER A 89 -6.01 6.13 2.94
C SER A 89 -6.75 6.40 1.64
N ARG A 90 -6.53 5.55 0.63
CA ARG A 90 -7.26 5.62 -0.64
C ARG A 90 -7.53 4.23 -1.19
N LYS A 91 -8.61 4.12 -1.96
CA LYS A 91 -8.98 2.92 -2.71
C LYS A 91 -8.13 2.80 -3.98
N ILE A 92 -7.65 1.59 -4.28
CA ILE A 92 -6.79 1.35 -5.45
C ILE A 92 -7.60 1.32 -6.76
N SER A 93 -8.81 0.74 -6.71
CA SER A 93 -9.75 0.66 -7.84
C SER A 93 -11.16 0.40 -7.36
N GLU A 94 -12.12 0.81 -8.18
CA GLU A 94 -13.48 0.27 -8.16
C GLU A 94 -13.55 -1.13 -8.77
N PRO A 95 -14.47 -2.00 -8.31
CA PRO A 95 -14.77 -3.23 -9.01
C PRO A 95 -15.29 -2.92 -10.43
N PRO A 96 -15.13 -3.85 -11.39
CA PRO A 96 -15.79 -3.75 -12.69
C PRO A 96 -17.30 -3.52 -12.56
N LYS A 97 -17.92 -2.82 -13.52
CA LYS A 97 -19.37 -2.55 -13.46
C LYS A 97 -20.22 -3.82 -13.46
N ASN A 98 -19.78 -4.84 -14.19
CA ASN A 98 -20.50 -6.11 -14.37
C ASN A 98 -19.66 -7.26 -13.81
N VAL A 99 -19.52 -7.30 -12.47
CA VAL A 99 -18.88 -8.44 -11.81
C VAL A 99 -19.89 -9.59 -11.74
N GLN A 100 -19.57 -10.71 -12.37
CA GLN A 100 -20.25 -11.97 -12.07
C GLN A 100 -20.03 -12.28 -10.59
N GLN A 101 -21.07 -12.53 -9.80
CA GLN A 101 -20.89 -12.93 -8.40
C GLN A 101 -20.53 -14.41 -8.28
N ASN A 102 -19.87 -14.79 -7.19
CA ASN A 102 -19.51 -16.19 -6.94
C ASN A 102 -20.77 -17.03 -6.66
N GLU A 103 -21.15 -17.89 -7.62
CA GLU A 103 -22.34 -18.72 -7.51
C GLU A 103 -22.28 -19.71 -6.33
N VAL A 104 -21.10 -20.25 -6.02
CA VAL A 104 -20.94 -21.20 -4.91
C VAL A 104 -21.19 -20.48 -3.59
N ALA A 105 -20.66 -19.26 -3.44
CA ALA A 105 -20.88 -18.43 -2.26
C ALA A 105 -22.36 -18.03 -2.10
N LEU A 106 -23.03 -17.68 -3.20
CA LEU A 106 -24.47 -17.38 -3.20
C LEU A 106 -25.30 -18.61 -2.81
N LYS A 107 -25.04 -19.77 -3.44
CA LYS A 107 -25.75 -21.03 -3.16
C LYS A 107 -25.55 -21.50 -1.71
N LYS A 108 -24.40 -21.19 -1.10
CA LYS A 108 -24.09 -21.48 0.31
C LYS A 108 -24.59 -20.40 1.29
N GLY A 109 -25.20 -19.32 0.81
CA GLY A 109 -25.67 -18.21 1.65
C GLY A 109 -24.54 -17.41 2.32
N LEU A 110 -23.31 -17.49 1.80
CA LEU A 110 -22.14 -16.77 2.32
C LEU A 110 -22.11 -15.32 1.81
N ALA A 111 -22.43 -15.14 0.53
CA ALA A 111 -22.49 -13.84 -0.14
C ALA A 111 -23.94 -13.37 -0.31
N LYS A 112 -24.14 -12.04 -0.37
CA LYS A 112 -25.45 -11.44 -0.70
C LYS A 112 -25.44 -10.91 -2.13
N PRO A 113 -26.58 -10.96 -2.84
CA PRO A 113 -26.70 -10.32 -4.14
C PRO A 113 -26.30 -8.84 -4.09
N GLY A 114 -25.45 -8.40 -5.02
CA GLY A 114 -24.96 -7.02 -5.12
C GLY A 114 -23.72 -6.68 -4.26
N GLU A 115 -23.31 -7.53 -3.32
CA GLU A 115 -22.00 -7.37 -2.65
C GLU A 115 -20.88 -7.90 -3.55
N VAL A 116 -19.77 -7.16 -3.61
CA VAL A 116 -18.60 -7.50 -4.44
C VAL A 116 -17.34 -7.54 -3.60
N THR A 117 -16.58 -8.62 -3.69
CA THR A 117 -15.29 -8.76 -3.00
C THR A 117 -14.13 -8.44 -3.94
N MET A 118 -13.33 -7.41 -3.66
CA MET A 118 -11.97 -7.27 -4.19
C MET A 118 -10.97 -7.74 -3.13
N ASN A 119 -10.40 -8.93 -3.30
CA ASN A 119 -9.72 -9.64 -2.21
C ASN A 119 -8.33 -10.16 -2.62
N ASN A 120 -7.59 -10.73 -1.66
CA ASN A 120 -6.25 -11.31 -1.82
C ASN A 120 -5.26 -10.38 -2.56
N PRO A 121 -5.09 -9.11 -2.13
CA PRO A 121 -4.15 -8.21 -2.77
C PRO A 121 -2.70 -8.67 -2.57
N VAL A 122 -1.90 -8.58 -3.63
CA VAL A 122 -0.44 -8.83 -3.61
C VAL A 122 0.25 -7.77 -4.45
N MET A 123 1.18 -7.04 -3.87
CA MET A 123 2.08 -6.13 -4.61
C MET A 123 3.49 -6.71 -4.66
N ILE A 124 4.14 -6.58 -5.82
CA ILE A 124 5.51 -7.05 -6.06
C ILE A 124 6.30 -5.87 -6.65
N PRO A 125 7.30 -5.32 -5.94
CA PRO A 125 8.16 -4.27 -6.48
C PRO A 125 9.19 -4.89 -7.44
N ASP A 126 9.25 -4.37 -8.66
CA ASP A 126 10.28 -4.69 -9.64
C ASP A 126 11.29 -3.54 -9.71
N ALA A 127 12.43 -3.73 -9.06
CA ALA A 127 13.51 -2.76 -9.02
C ALA A 127 14.15 -2.54 -10.40
N LYS A 128 14.18 -3.56 -11.27
CA LYS A 128 14.80 -3.47 -12.59
C LYS A 128 13.92 -2.68 -13.56
N ALA A 129 12.60 -2.94 -13.55
CA ALA A 129 11.65 -2.20 -14.38
C ALA A 129 11.24 -0.86 -13.77
N GLY A 130 11.53 -0.61 -12.49
CA GLY A 130 11.07 0.58 -11.77
C GLY A 130 9.55 0.59 -11.60
N ALA A 131 8.93 -0.59 -11.44
CA ALA A 131 7.48 -0.77 -11.43
C ALA A 131 7.01 -1.48 -10.16
N ILE A 132 5.70 -1.40 -9.90
CA ILE A 132 5.01 -2.21 -8.89
C ILE A 132 3.94 -3.02 -9.63
N HIS A 133 4.09 -4.33 -9.61
CA HIS A 133 3.07 -5.26 -10.06
C HIS A 133 2.03 -5.42 -8.96
N PHE A 134 0.75 -5.44 -9.33
CA PHE A 134 -0.35 -5.60 -8.38
C PHE A 134 -1.31 -6.66 -8.90
N LEU A 135 -1.42 -7.75 -8.14
CA LEU A 135 -2.37 -8.82 -8.36
C LEU A 135 -3.44 -8.74 -7.28
N HIS A 136 -4.68 -9.05 -7.65
CA HIS A 136 -5.74 -9.25 -6.68
C HIS A 136 -6.80 -10.16 -7.28
N CYS A 137 -7.66 -10.70 -6.43
CA CYS A 137 -8.83 -11.44 -6.85
C CYS A 137 -10.08 -10.56 -6.87
N ILE A 138 -11.08 -11.03 -7.61
CA ILE A 138 -12.46 -10.61 -7.45
C ILE A 138 -13.30 -11.86 -7.21
N GLU A 139 -14.23 -11.78 -6.24
CA GLU A 139 -15.18 -12.84 -5.89
C GLU A 139 -14.52 -14.18 -5.50
N TYR A 140 -13.28 -14.13 -4.96
CA TYR A 140 -12.46 -15.31 -4.63
C TYR A 140 -12.33 -16.32 -5.79
N ALA A 141 -12.55 -15.90 -7.04
CA ALA A 141 -12.67 -16.81 -8.18
C ALA A 141 -11.84 -16.38 -9.40
N ARG A 142 -11.68 -15.08 -9.61
CA ARG A 142 -10.96 -14.52 -10.77
C ARG A 142 -9.77 -13.72 -10.31
N CYS A 143 -8.66 -13.83 -11.03
CA CYS A 143 -7.44 -13.11 -10.72
C CYS A 143 -7.19 -11.99 -11.74
N TYR A 144 -6.81 -10.82 -11.23
CA TYR A 144 -6.62 -9.61 -12.01
C TYR A 144 -5.24 -9.02 -11.76
N TYR A 145 -4.71 -8.38 -12.79
CA TYR A 145 -3.42 -7.72 -12.79
C TYR A 145 -3.53 -6.23 -13.11
N ARG A 146 -2.71 -5.44 -12.42
CA ARG A 146 -2.46 -4.02 -12.66
C ARG A 146 -0.99 -3.73 -12.41
N LYS A 147 -0.50 -2.60 -12.91
CA LYS A 147 0.85 -2.11 -12.60
C LYS A 147 0.87 -0.62 -12.32
N SER A 148 1.78 -0.20 -11.44
CA SER A 148 2.16 1.19 -11.26
C SER A 148 3.57 1.40 -11.77
N THR A 149 3.79 2.48 -12.52
CA THR A 149 5.12 2.96 -12.95
C THR A 149 5.42 4.34 -12.38
N ASP A 150 4.59 4.81 -11.44
CA ASP A 150 4.63 6.13 -10.84
C ASP A 150 4.67 6.05 -9.31
N ASP A 151 5.35 5.02 -8.81
CA ASP A 151 5.63 4.84 -7.38
C ASP A 151 4.36 4.62 -6.52
N GLY A 152 3.41 3.88 -7.09
CA GLY A 152 2.15 3.53 -6.45
C GLY A 152 1.16 4.70 -6.37
N LYS A 153 1.34 5.77 -7.16
CA LYS A 153 0.38 6.90 -7.25
C LYS A 153 -0.81 6.57 -8.13
N THR A 154 -0.62 5.84 -9.21
CA THR A 154 -1.71 5.33 -10.05
C THR A 154 -1.42 3.89 -10.47
N PHE A 155 -2.47 3.18 -10.87
CA PHE A 155 -2.36 1.83 -11.39
C PHE A 155 -3.04 1.78 -12.75
N SER A 156 -2.48 0.99 -13.66
CA SER A 156 -3.01 0.76 -15.00
C SER A 156 -4.46 0.28 -14.98
N LYS A 157 -5.10 0.20 -16.16
CA LYS A 157 -6.38 -0.50 -16.31
C LYS A 157 -6.23 -1.95 -15.82
N THR A 158 -7.31 -2.48 -15.27
CA THR A 158 -7.42 -3.86 -14.79
C THR A 158 -7.38 -4.82 -15.98
N VAL A 159 -6.53 -5.85 -15.87
CA VAL A 159 -6.38 -6.93 -16.86
C VAL A 159 -6.81 -8.23 -16.19
N ASP A 160 -7.75 -8.96 -16.79
CA ASP A 160 -8.11 -10.31 -16.34
C ASP A 160 -6.97 -11.27 -16.71
N ILE A 161 -6.44 -11.98 -15.72
CA ILE A 161 -5.39 -12.98 -15.89
C ILE A 161 -5.82 -14.36 -15.38
N THR A 162 -7.13 -14.57 -15.15
CA THR A 162 -7.68 -15.81 -14.59
C THR A 162 -7.24 -17.04 -15.38
N ASP A 163 -7.26 -16.98 -16.71
CA ASP A 163 -6.83 -18.06 -17.59
C ASP A 163 -5.39 -18.52 -17.36
N THR A 164 -4.51 -17.65 -16.83
CA THR A 164 -3.13 -18.02 -16.47
C THR A 164 -3.12 -19.13 -15.43
N PHE A 165 -4.08 -19.12 -14.51
CA PHE A 165 -4.15 -20.08 -13.40
C PHE A 165 -4.93 -21.34 -13.75
N GLU A 166 -5.82 -21.27 -14.73
CA GLU A 166 -6.63 -22.40 -15.19
C GLU A 166 -5.77 -23.57 -15.72
N HIS A 167 -4.58 -23.26 -16.23
CA HIS A 167 -3.62 -24.28 -16.67
C HIS A 167 -3.17 -25.19 -15.53
N PHE A 168 -3.12 -24.69 -14.29
CA PHE A 168 -2.71 -25.48 -13.11
C PHE A 168 -3.78 -26.46 -12.63
N ARG A 169 -5.05 -26.33 -13.07
CA ARG A 169 -6.10 -27.29 -12.68
C ARG A 169 -5.85 -28.71 -13.17
N LYS A 170 -5.01 -28.88 -14.20
CA LYS A 170 -4.61 -30.21 -14.68
C LYS A 170 -3.69 -30.92 -13.68
N ASP A 171 -2.92 -30.14 -12.93
CA ASP A 171 -1.88 -30.64 -12.03
C ASP A 171 -2.32 -30.60 -10.55
N TYR A 172 -3.30 -29.75 -10.22
CA TYR A 172 -3.82 -29.57 -8.87
C TYR A 172 -5.36 -29.53 -8.89
N ASP A 173 -5.99 -30.32 -8.02
CA ASP A 173 -7.44 -30.32 -7.84
C ASP A 173 -7.83 -29.23 -6.83
N TRP A 174 -8.24 -28.06 -7.34
CA TRP A 174 -8.68 -26.90 -6.55
C TRP A 174 -9.94 -26.25 -7.13
#